data_AF-A0A2I1GG36-F1
#
_entry.id   AF-A0A2I1GG36-F1
#
_cell.length_a   1.000
_cell.length_b   1.000
_cell.length_c   1.000
_cell.angle_alpha   90.00
_cell.angle_beta   90.00
_cell.angle_gamma   90.00
#
_symmetry.space_group_name_H-M   'P 1'
#
loop_
_entity.id
_entity.type
_entity.pdbx_description
1 polymer ?
#
loop_
_entity_poly.entity_id
_entity_poly.type
_entity_poly.pdbx_seq_one_letter_code
_entity_poly.pdbx_strand_id
1 'polypeptide(L)'
;MLLNNSLFLSTFSRNLRIKQSSKVHQIFLIKNFKRPQLNTNIYRFASNVNNNNVNKFSTNEEKYEETKSSWIDTYLPSKLVPYALLARLDKPIGTWLLYLPCTWSITMATYHAHLPVSQTMYMLSLFGVGAFIMRGAGCTINDMWDRKIDSKVERTANRPLASGSITPFQALSFLSLQLSAGLAVLTQLNWYSIFLGATSLSIVTIYPFMKRVTFWPQLYLGFAFNWGTLLGWPAMIGSSEWSVTLPLYTAGVCWTLIYDTIYAHQDKKFDSIVGVKSTAILFGDRTRCWLTFFSGSMLSCLALAGYMNGNDWPYYFISVMGAGSHLAWQLWTVNIDDAADCGRKFRSNKWTGAIILSGIVTDILWQNLNPVKQIIP
;
A
#
# COMPACT_ATOMS: atom_id res chain seq x y z
N MET A 1 -44.57 35.32 -27.25
CA MET A 1 -43.60 35.99 -26.36
C MET A 1 -42.41 35.05 -26.21
N LEU A 2 -41.44 35.25 -27.11
CA LEU A 2 -40.16 34.54 -27.19
C LEU A 2 -39.16 35.15 -26.19
N LEU A 3 -38.02 34.46 -26.01
CA LEU A 3 -36.77 34.85 -25.32
C LEU A 3 -36.74 34.40 -23.84
N ASN A 4 -35.68 33.80 -23.30
CA ASN A 4 -34.30 33.63 -23.76
C ASN A 4 -33.62 32.56 -22.88
N ASN A 5 -33.00 31.55 -23.48
CA ASN A 5 -32.09 30.62 -22.78
C ASN A 5 -31.01 30.09 -23.73
N SER A 6 -30.26 30.98 -24.38
CA SER A 6 -29.18 30.61 -25.31
C SER A 6 -27.86 31.37 -25.12
N LEU A 7 -27.71 32.16 -24.03
CA LEU A 7 -26.51 32.98 -23.83
C LEU A 7 -25.46 32.45 -22.85
N PHE A 8 -25.66 31.29 -22.21
CA PHE A 8 -24.69 30.74 -21.25
C PHE A 8 -23.82 29.60 -21.82
N LEU A 9 -24.19 29.02 -22.97
CA LEU A 9 -23.46 27.92 -23.61
C LEU A 9 -22.54 28.36 -24.77
N SER A 10 -22.56 29.63 -25.17
CA SER A 10 -21.72 30.14 -26.27
C SER A 10 -20.39 30.77 -25.82
N THR A 11 -20.20 30.97 -24.51
CA THR A 11 -18.99 31.62 -23.96
C THR A 11 -17.92 30.62 -23.52
N PHE A 12 -18.26 29.33 -23.37
CA PHE A 12 -17.31 28.30 -22.92
C PHE A 12 -16.63 27.53 -24.07
N SER A 13 -17.16 27.58 -25.30
CA SER A 13 -16.55 26.91 -26.47
C SER A 13 -15.64 27.81 -27.32
N ARG A 14 -15.52 29.11 -26.99
CA ARG A 14 -14.71 30.09 -27.76
C ARG A 14 -13.28 30.30 -27.28
N ASN A 15 -12.87 29.72 -26.15
CA ASN A 15 -11.50 29.88 -25.60
C ASN A 15 -10.53 28.73 -25.90
N LEU A 16 -10.86 27.81 -26.83
CA LEU A 16 -10.00 26.69 -27.20
C LEU A 16 -9.57 26.67 -28.68
N ARG A 17 -9.60 27.81 -29.37
CA ARG A 17 -9.04 27.92 -30.72
C ARG A 17 -8.16 29.17 -30.90
N ILE A 18 -6.91 28.88 -31.23
CA ILE A 18 -5.94 29.68 -32.01
C ILE A 18 -4.92 30.50 -31.20
N LYS A 19 -3.72 29.92 -31.04
CA LYS A 19 -2.45 30.43 -31.61
C LYS A 19 -1.41 29.29 -31.55
N GLN A 20 -1.06 28.72 -32.72
CA GLN A 20 0.22 28.92 -33.45
C GLN A 20 1.41 28.19 -32.80
N SER A 21 2.32 27.50 -33.49
CA SER A 21 2.57 27.36 -34.92
C SER A 21 3.54 26.18 -35.16
N SER A 22 3.36 25.53 -36.31
CA SER A 22 4.33 24.81 -37.15
C SER A 22 5.73 24.46 -36.60
N LYS A 23 6.02 23.17 -36.45
CA LYS A 23 7.22 22.46 -36.99
C LYS A 23 7.22 21.00 -36.49
N VAL A 24 6.46 20.14 -37.15
CA VAL A 24 6.67 18.69 -37.07
C VAL A 24 6.59 18.12 -38.49
N HIS A 25 7.65 18.36 -39.23
CA HIS A 25 8.03 17.56 -40.38
C HIS A 25 9.56 17.40 -40.34
N GLN A 26 9.99 16.18 -40.64
CA GLN A 26 11.35 15.68 -40.89
C GLN A 26 12.10 14.94 -39.76
N ILE A 27 12.55 13.73 -40.17
CA ILE A 27 13.72 12.94 -39.73
C ILE A 27 13.47 12.03 -38.51
N PHE A 28 13.61 10.69 -38.55
CA PHE A 28 14.22 9.77 -39.52
C PHE A 28 13.72 8.34 -39.28
N LEU A 29 13.62 7.57 -40.37
CA LEU A 29 13.51 6.11 -40.39
C LEU A 29 14.77 5.45 -39.81
N ILE A 30 14.64 4.57 -38.83
CA ILE A 30 15.59 3.45 -38.64
C ILE A 30 14.80 2.16 -38.40
N LYS A 31 14.72 1.35 -39.45
CA LYS A 31 14.44 -0.09 -39.40
C LYS A 31 15.69 -0.82 -38.86
N ASN A 32 15.44 -1.95 -38.21
CA ASN A 32 16.36 -3.05 -37.90
C ASN A 32 17.35 -2.85 -36.73
N PHE A 33 16.95 -3.33 -35.54
CA PHE A 33 17.90 -3.88 -34.58
C PHE A 33 17.57 -5.35 -34.32
N LYS A 34 18.47 -6.22 -34.78
CA LYS A 34 18.54 -7.63 -34.39
C LYS A 34 18.76 -7.72 -32.87
N ARG A 35 18.06 -8.65 -32.21
CA ARG A 35 18.34 -9.05 -30.83
C ARG A 35 19.81 -9.48 -30.70
N PRO A 36 20.59 -9.00 -29.71
CA PRO A 36 21.83 -9.68 -29.35
C PRO A 36 21.49 -10.92 -28.53
N GLN A 37 22.06 -12.06 -28.91
CA GLN A 37 22.12 -13.24 -28.05
C GLN A 37 22.91 -12.89 -26.78
N LEU A 38 22.33 -13.17 -25.61
CA LEU A 38 23.09 -13.15 -24.36
C LEU A 38 24.13 -14.26 -24.41
N ASN A 39 25.39 -13.88 -24.61
CA ASN A 39 26.52 -14.78 -24.44
C ASN A 39 27.13 -14.50 -23.05
N THR A 40 27.03 -15.50 -22.18
CA THR A 40 27.72 -15.63 -20.91
C THR A 40 29.22 -15.47 -21.11
N ASN A 41 29.85 -14.36 -20.65
CA ASN A 41 31.29 -14.23 -20.35
C ASN A 41 31.68 -12.78 -19.91
N ILE A 42 31.08 -12.26 -18.82
CA ILE A 42 31.48 -10.94 -18.23
C ILE A 42 32.41 -11.09 -17.00
N TYR A 43 32.76 -12.30 -16.57
CA TYR A 43 33.77 -12.50 -15.53
C TYR A 43 35.11 -12.92 -16.15
N ARG A 44 35.88 -11.97 -16.72
CA ARG A 44 37.37 -12.10 -16.86
C ARG A 44 38.15 -10.92 -17.46
N PHE A 45 37.54 -9.78 -17.76
CA PHE A 45 38.29 -8.61 -18.28
C PHE A 45 38.28 -7.44 -17.27
N ALA A 46 38.86 -7.68 -16.10
CA ALA A 46 39.18 -6.63 -15.13
C ALA A 46 40.59 -6.87 -14.57
N SER A 47 41.58 -6.87 -15.46
CA SER A 47 42.99 -6.65 -15.13
C SER A 47 43.71 -6.30 -16.44
N ASN A 48 44.42 -5.18 -16.44
CA ASN A 48 45.18 -4.59 -17.56
C ASN A 48 44.42 -3.60 -18.46
N VAL A 49 44.15 -2.41 -17.94
CA VAL A 49 44.37 -1.18 -18.72
C VAL A 49 45.09 -0.15 -17.83
N ASN A 50 46.18 0.37 -18.39
CA ASN A 50 47.16 1.26 -17.80
C ASN A 50 46.59 2.59 -17.31
N ASN A 51 47.17 3.06 -16.19
CA ASN A 51 47.25 4.47 -15.82
C ASN A 51 47.83 5.29 -16.97
N ASN A 52 47.10 6.30 -17.44
CA ASN A 52 47.56 7.69 -17.62
C ASN A 52 46.56 8.49 -18.48
N ASN A 53 46.18 9.66 -17.95
CA ASN A 53 45.57 10.81 -18.63
C ASN A 53 44.10 10.75 -19.08
N VAL A 54 43.16 10.89 -18.14
CA VAL A 54 41.94 11.72 -18.33
C VAL A 54 41.54 12.36 -16.99
N ASN A 55 42.24 13.41 -16.57
CA ASN A 55 41.82 14.27 -15.45
C ASN A 55 41.24 15.58 -16.00
N LYS A 56 39.94 15.56 -16.32
CA LYS A 56 39.04 16.74 -16.31
C LYS A 56 37.65 16.30 -16.76
N PHE A 57 36.86 15.82 -15.83
CA PHE A 57 35.42 16.09 -15.66
C PHE A 57 35.01 15.31 -14.42
N SER A 58 34.97 16.01 -13.29
CA SER A 58 34.42 15.52 -12.04
C SER A 58 32.91 15.33 -12.21
N THR A 59 32.51 14.17 -12.73
CA THR A 59 31.17 13.63 -12.52
C THR A 59 31.19 12.94 -11.17
N ASN A 60 30.33 13.41 -10.27
CA ASN A 60 29.99 12.71 -9.04
C ASN A 60 29.59 11.27 -9.41
N GLU A 61 30.50 10.33 -9.17
CA GLU A 61 30.16 8.92 -9.05
C GLU A 61 29.29 8.80 -7.80
N GLU A 62 27.98 9.00 -7.98
CA GLU A 62 26.99 8.50 -7.04
C GLU A 62 27.16 6.98 -6.99
N LYS A 63 27.92 6.58 -5.98
CA LYS A 63 28.08 5.24 -5.43
C LYS A 63 26.79 4.45 -5.63
N TYR A 64 26.79 3.56 -6.63
CA TYR A 64 25.79 2.50 -6.73
C TYR A 64 25.74 1.82 -5.37
N GLU A 65 24.61 1.96 -4.66
CA GLU A 65 24.34 1.08 -3.53
C GLU A 65 24.33 -0.35 -4.08
N GLU A 66 25.42 -1.07 -3.81
CA GLU A 66 25.46 -2.53 -3.85
C GLU A 66 24.12 -3.04 -3.34
N THR A 67 23.40 -3.78 -4.20
CA THR A 67 22.19 -4.49 -3.81
C THR A 67 22.53 -5.36 -2.62
N LYS A 68 22.27 -4.87 -1.40
CA LYS A 68 22.41 -5.64 -0.16
C LYS A 68 21.74 -6.98 -0.40
N SER A 69 22.50 -8.07 -0.31
CA SER A 69 21.96 -9.41 -0.45
C SER A 69 20.79 -9.54 0.51
N SER A 70 19.59 -9.71 -0.04
CA SER A 70 18.41 -9.92 0.79
C SER A 70 18.58 -11.25 1.52
N TRP A 71 17.90 -11.41 2.66
CA TRP A 71 17.79 -12.73 3.31
C TRP A 71 17.27 -13.79 2.32
N ILE A 72 16.49 -13.37 1.33
CA ILE A 72 16.01 -14.21 0.23
C ILE A 72 17.18 -14.77 -0.58
N ASP A 73 18.15 -13.94 -0.95
CA ASP A 73 19.30 -14.37 -1.75
C ASP A 73 20.22 -15.32 -0.96
N THR A 74 20.15 -15.26 0.38
CA THR A 74 20.95 -16.08 1.29
C THR A 74 20.32 -17.43 1.60
N TYR A 75 18.99 -17.48 1.80
CA TYR A 75 18.31 -18.66 2.33
C TYR A 75 17.40 -19.38 1.32
N LEU A 76 16.95 -18.74 0.25
CA LEU A 76 16.09 -19.41 -0.74
C LEU A 76 16.92 -20.07 -1.85
N PRO A 77 16.47 -21.25 -2.34
CA PRO A 77 16.99 -21.80 -3.59
C PRO A 77 16.87 -20.78 -4.73
N SER A 78 17.90 -20.68 -5.58
CA SER A 78 17.97 -19.69 -6.67
C SER A 78 16.76 -19.70 -7.60
N LYS A 79 16.11 -20.85 -7.79
CA LYS A 79 14.87 -21.00 -8.59
C LYS A 79 13.65 -20.33 -7.96
N LEU A 80 13.60 -20.18 -6.64
CA LEU A 80 12.48 -19.59 -5.90
C LEU A 80 12.65 -18.09 -5.65
N VAL A 81 13.89 -17.57 -5.70
CA VAL A 81 14.20 -16.16 -5.49
C VAL A 81 13.33 -15.23 -6.37
N PRO A 82 13.16 -15.46 -7.68
CA PRO A 82 12.32 -14.58 -8.50
C PRO A 82 10.86 -14.54 -8.06
N TYR A 83 10.32 -15.66 -7.56
CA TYR A 83 8.93 -15.73 -7.08
C TYR A 83 8.77 -15.02 -5.73
N ALA A 84 9.75 -15.15 -4.84
CA ALA A 84 9.78 -14.44 -3.57
C ALA A 84 9.89 -12.92 -3.77
N LEU A 85 10.72 -12.47 -4.72
CA LEU A 85 10.81 -11.06 -5.10
C LEU A 85 9.52 -10.57 -5.78
N LEU A 86 8.86 -11.40 -6.59
CA LEU A 86 7.56 -11.09 -7.21
C LEU A 86 6.47 -10.87 -6.15
N ALA A 87 6.44 -11.74 -5.13
CA ALA A 87 5.55 -11.60 -3.97
C ALA A 87 6.00 -10.52 -2.96
N ARG A 88 7.12 -9.82 -3.21
CA ARG A 88 7.70 -8.79 -2.33
C ARG A 88 8.04 -9.28 -0.92
N LEU A 89 8.51 -10.52 -0.80
CA LEU A 89 8.92 -11.08 0.49
C LEU A 89 10.12 -10.31 1.09
N ASP A 90 10.92 -9.63 0.25
CA ASP A 90 12.03 -8.76 0.65
C ASP A 90 11.54 -7.48 1.35
N LYS A 91 10.27 -7.09 1.11
CA LYS A 91 9.67 -5.83 1.56
C LYS A 91 8.39 -6.12 2.35
N PRO A 92 8.49 -6.67 3.58
CA PRO A 92 7.35 -7.17 4.35
C PRO A 92 6.40 -6.09 4.87
N ILE A 93 6.76 -4.80 4.76
CA ILE A 93 5.93 -3.68 5.20
C ILE A 93 4.51 -3.75 4.63
N GLY A 94 4.37 -4.18 3.37
CA GLY A 94 3.09 -4.32 2.72
C GLY A 94 2.16 -5.33 3.39
N THR A 95 2.73 -6.43 3.91
CA THR A 95 2.00 -7.46 4.64
C THR A 95 1.55 -6.94 5.99
N TRP A 96 2.41 -6.21 6.71
CA TRP A 96 2.05 -5.59 7.98
C TRP A 96 0.89 -4.59 7.83
N LEU A 97 0.93 -3.74 6.80
CA LEU A 97 -0.12 -2.74 6.55
C LEU A 97 -1.46 -3.38 6.16
N LEU A 98 -1.44 -4.56 5.56
CA LEU A 98 -2.65 -5.34 5.27
C LEU A 98 -3.16 -6.11 6.50
N TYR A 99 -2.25 -6.58 7.36
CA TYR A 99 -2.56 -7.42 8.51
C TYR A 99 -3.03 -6.64 9.74
N LEU A 100 -2.39 -5.52 10.07
CA LEU A 100 -2.68 -4.75 11.29
C LEU A 100 -4.15 -4.33 11.41
N PRO A 101 -4.82 -3.83 10.36
CA PRO A 101 -6.26 -3.52 10.44
C PRO A 101 -7.13 -4.74 10.83
N CYS A 102 -6.77 -5.94 10.35
CA CYS A 102 -7.42 -7.19 10.76
C CYS A 102 -7.28 -7.40 12.27
N THR A 103 -6.07 -7.21 12.80
CA THR A 103 -5.78 -7.46 14.22
C THR A 103 -6.57 -6.53 15.13
N TRP A 104 -6.77 -5.27 14.75
CA TRP A 104 -7.55 -4.33 15.53
C TRP A 104 -9.00 -4.80 15.67
N SER A 105 -9.61 -5.18 14.55
CA SER A 105 -10.99 -5.65 14.52
C SER A 105 -11.18 -6.97 15.27
N ILE A 106 -10.28 -7.95 15.06
CA ILE A 106 -10.31 -9.24 15.77
C ILE A 106 -10.20 -9.04 17.29
N THR A 107 -9.27 -8.19 17.74
CA THR A 107 -9.05 -7.97 19.18
C THR A 107 -10.17 -7.14 19.82
N MET A 108 -10.74 -6.15 19.14
CA MET A 108 -11.92 -5.43 19.63
C MET A 108 -13.15 -6.34 19.70
N ALA A 109 -13.35 -7.24 18.72
CA ALA A 109 -14.44 -8.22 18.76
C ALA A 109 -14.25 -9.26 19.89
N THR A 110 -13.00 -9.69 20.11
CA THR A 110 -12.64 -10.60 21.22
C THR A 110 -13.05 -10.00 22.56
N TYR A 111 -12.74 -8.72 22.75
CA TYR A 111 -13.14 -7.97 23.93
C TYR A 111 -14.66 -7.94 24.09
N HIS A 112 -15.36 -7.45 23.05
CA HIS A 112 -16.81 -7.24 23.08
C HIS A 112 -17.60 -8.52 23.39
N ALA A 113 -17.16 -9.66 22.87
CA ALA A 113 -17.85 -10.94 23.04
C ALA A 113 -17.20 -11.86 24.09
N HIS A 114 -16.24 -11.36 24.88
CA HIS A 114 -15.48 -12.12 25.90
C HIS A 114 -14.95 -13.47 25.39
N LEU A 115 -14.41 -13.47 24.18
CA LEU A 115 -14.02 -14.70 23.49
C LEU A 115 -12.72 -15.29 24.07
N PRO A 116 -12.56 -16.63 24.03
CA PRO A 116 -11.33 -17.28 24.48
C PRO A 116 -10.10 -16.78 23.71
N VAL A 117 -8.98 -16.65 24.43
CA VAL A 117 -7.69 -16.27 23.84
C VAL A 117 -7.28 -17.25 22.73
N SER A 118 -7.60 -18.54 22.85
CA SER A 118 -7.32 -19.56 21.82
C SER A 118 -7.99 -19.23 20.48
N GLN A 119 -9.26 -18.82 20.49
CA GLN A 119 -10.00 -18.42 19.29
C GLN A 119 -9.39 -17.17 18.67
N THR A 120 -8.99 -16.21 19.51
CA THR A 120 -8.32 -14.98 19.09
C THR A 120 -7.00 -15.28 18.39
N MET A 121 -6.16 -16.12 19.00
CA MET A 121 -4.86 -16.51 18.44
C MET A 121 -5.01 -17.30 17.15
N TYR A 122 -6.03 -18.16 17.04
CA TYR A 122 -6.36 -18.86 15.80
C TYR A 122 -6.71 -17.87 14.67
N MET A 123 -7.61 -16.92 14.93
CA MET A 123 -8.02 -15.94 13.92
C MET A 123 -6.91 -14.95 13.55
N LEU A 124 -6.11 -14.49 14.51
CA LEU A 124 -4.92 -13.70 14.24
C LEU A 124 -3.94 -14.45 13.33
N SER A 125 -3.69 -15.73 13.62
CA SER A 125 -2.80 -16.56 12.80
C SER A 125 -3.36 -16.76 11.39
N LEU A 126 -4.66 -17.07 11.27
CA LEU A 126 -5.33 -17.30 10.01
C LEU A 126 -5.33 -16.04 9.11
N PHE A 127 -5.64 -14.88 9.69
CA PHE A 127 -5.56 -13.60 8.97
C PHE A 127 -4.12 -13.18 8.69
N GLY A 128 -3.15 -13.56 9.52
CA GLY A 128 -1.72 -13.34 9.26
C GLY A 128 -1.24 -14.11 8.03
N VAL A 129 -1.59 -15.39 7.94
CA VAL A 129 -1.35 -16.23 6.75
C VAL A 129 -2.07 -15.65 5.54
N GLY A 130 -3.34 -15.28 5.69
CA GLY A 130 -4.14 -14.64 4.63
C GLY A 130 -3.50 -13.35 4.12
N ALA A 131 -3.08 -12.44 5.00
CA ALA A 131 -2.44 -11.19 4.63
C ALA A 131 -1.09 -11.41 3.92
N PHE A 132 -0.30 -12.39 4.37
CA PHE A 132 0.95 -12.76 3.71
C PHE A 132 0.72 -13.23 2.27
N ILE A 133 -0.23 -14.16 2.09
CA ILE A 133 -0.58 -14.71 0.77
C ILE A 133 -1.17 -13.63 -0.14
N MET A 134 -2.18 -12.90 0.34
CA MET A 134 -2.93 -11.93 -0.45
C MET A 134 -2.13 -10.68 -0.78
N ARG A 135 -1.20 -10.26 0.09
CA ARG A 135 -0.23 -9.22 -0.28
C ARG A 135 0.65 -9.69 -1.43
N GLY A 136 1.14 -10.92 -1.37
CA GLY A 136 1.91 -11.54 -2.44
C GLY A 136 1.12 -11.58 -3.75
N ALA A 137 -0.13 -12.05 -3.72
CA ALA A 137 -1.02 -12.10 -4.88
C ALA A 137 -1.24 -10.70 -5.48
N GLY A 138 -1.49 -9.70 -4.63
CA GLY A 138 -1.66 -8.31 -5.03
C GLY A 138 -0.41 -7.73 -5.71
N CYS A 139 0.79 -8.09 -5.26
CA CYS A 139 2.04 -7.71 -5.92
C CYS A 139 2.22 -8.43 -7.26
N THR A 140 1.92 -9.73 -7.33
CA THR A 140 1.99 -10.51 -8.57
C THR A 140 1.09 -9.92 -9.66
N ILE A 141 -0.19 -9.69 -9.37
CA ILE A 141 -1.13 -9.15 -10.35
C ILE A 141 -0.77 -7.70 -10.75
N ASN A 142 -0.28 -6.88 -9.82
CA ASN A 142 0.16 -5.53 -10.13
C ASN A 142 1.34 -5.53 -11.11
N ASP A 143 2.37 -6.35 -10.86
CA ASP A 143 3.52 -6.47 -11.76
C ASP A 143 3.12 -7.07 -13.13
N MET A 144 2.11 -7.95 -13.18
CA MET A 144 1.56 -8.46 -14.45
C MET A 144 0.96 -7.34 -15.31
N TRP A 145 0.21 -6.42 -14.70
CA TRP A 145 -0.40 -5.28 -15.40
C TRP A 145 0.58 -4.15 -15.72
N ASP A 146 1.56 -3.93 -14.85
CA ASP A 146 2.54 -2.84 -14.99
C ASP A 146 3.81 -3.23 -15.75
N ARG A 147 3.98 -4.51 -16.13
CA ARG A 147 5.18 -5.06 -16.78
C ARG A 147 5.88 -4.14 -17.79
N LYS A 148 5.13 -3.52 -18.72
CA LYS A 148 5.69 -2.66 -19.78
C LYS A 148 6.07 -1.26 -19.29
N ILE A 149 5.41 -0.77 -18.24
CA ILE A 149 5.69 0.51 -17.60
C ILE A 149 6.90 0.32 -16.67
N ASP A 150 6.87 -0.74 -15.86
CA ASP A 150 7.92 -1.05 -14.89
C ASP A 150 9.28 -1.24 -15.55
N SER A 151 9.33 -1.79 -16.78
CA SER A 151 10.58 -1.93 -17.54
C SER A 151 11.20 -0.61 -18.00
N LYS A 152 10.49 0.52 -17.85
CA LYS A 152 10.93 1.86 -18.26
C LYS A 152 11.27 2.77 -17.06
N VAL A 153 11.04 2.31 -15.83
CA VAL A 153 11.35 3.08 -14.61
C VAL A 153 12.53 2.42 -13.90
N GLU A 154 13.58 3.19 -13.62
CA GLU A 154 14.81 2.70 -13.01
C GLU A 154 14.56 1.87 -11.74
N ARG A 155 13.73 2.39 -10.82
CA ARG A 155 13.37 1.74 -9.56
C ARG A 155 12.68 0.38 -9.72
N THR A 156 12.01 0.14 -10.86
CA THR A 156 11.17 -1.04 -11.08
C THR A 156 11.64 -1.92 -12.23
N ALA A 157 12.65 -1.50 -12.99
CA ALA A 157 13.18 -2.23 -14.13
C ALA A 157 13.71 -3.62 -13.74
N ASN A 158 14.22 -3.76 -12.52
CA ASN A 158 14.74 -5.02 -11.98
C ASN A 158 13.66 -5.97 -11.42
N ARG A 159 12.38 -5.58 -11.45
CA ARG A 159 11.29 -6.46 -10.99
C ARG A 159 11.22 -7.74 -11.84
N PRO A 160 10.86 -8.91 -11.27
CA PRO A 160 11.01 -10.19 -11.97
C PRO A 160 10.32 -10.29 -13.34
N LEU A 161 9.10 -9.75 -13.45
CA LEU A 161 8.33 -9.72 -14.71
C LEU A 161 8.82 -8.67 -15.71
N ALA A 162 9.34 -7.54 -15.21
CA ALA A 162 9.87 -6.44 -16.02
C ALA A 162 11.24 -6.81 -16.62
N SER A 163 12.11 -7.44 -15.83
CA SER A 163 13.43 -7.93 -16.25
C SER A 163 13.37 -9.21 -17.08
N GLY A 164 12.25 -9.92 -17.06
CA GLY A 164 12.05 -11.18 -17.79
C GLY A 164 12.58 -12.42 -17.07
N SER A 165 13.04 -12.30 -15.82
CA SER A 165 13.42 -13.46 -14.98
C SER A 165 12.24 -14.40 -14.65
N ILE A 166 11.01 -13.90 -14.73
CA ILE A 166 9.76 -14.68 -14.70
C ILE A 166 8.98 -14.42 -15.99
N THR A 167 8.47 -15.49 -16.61
CA THR A 167 7.56 -15.41 -17.76
C THR A 167 6.12 -15.09 -17.32
N PRO A 168 5.29 -14.48 -18.18
CA PRO A 168 3.88 -14.22 -17.86
C PRO A 168 3.09 -15.47 -17.46
N PHE A 169 3.37 -16.61 -18.09
CA PHE A 169 2.71 -17.87 -17.75
C PHE A 169 3.11 -18.37 -16.36
N GLN A 170 4.40 -18.30 -16.01
CA GLN A 170 4.88 -18.62 -14.66
C GLN A 170 4.25 -17.70 -13.59
N ALA A 171 4.14 -16.40 -13.87
CA ALA A 171 3.47 -15.47 -12.96
C ALA A 171 1.98 -15.79 -12.81
N LEU A 172 1.30 -16.17 -13.90
CA LEU A 172 -0.10 -16.61 -13.84
C LEU A 172 -0.27 -17.89 -13.01
N SER A 173 0.58 -18.91 -13.21
CA SER A 173 0.54 -20.13 -12.39
C SER A 173 0.79 -19.84 -10.92
N PHE A 174 1.75 -18.95 -10.61
CA PHE A 174 2.03 -18.54 -9.24
C PHE A 174 0.88 -17.74 -8.63
N LEU A 175 0.26 -16.83 -9.39
CA LEU A 175 -0.94 -16.11 -8.97
C LEU A 175 -2.08 -17.09 -8.65
N SER A 176 -2.32 -18.08 -9.51
CA SER A 176 -3.33 -19.12 -9.27
C SER A 176 -3.06 -19.88 -7.97
N LEU A 177 -1.80 -20.23 -7.68
CA LEU A 177 -1.42 -20.86 -6.42
C LEU A 177 -1.71 -19.96 -5.21
N GLN A 178 -1.35 -18.68 -5.29
CA GLN A 178 -1.61 -17.70 -4.24
C GLN A 178 -3.11 -17.51 -4.00
N LEU A 179 -3.90 -17.39 -5.07
CA LEU A 179 -5.36 -17.22 -4.98
C LEU A 179 -6.04 -18.48 -4.43
N SER A 180 -5.61 -19.68 -4.83
CA SER A 180 -6.11 -20.94 -4.25
C SER A 180 -5.79 -21.04 -2.76
N ALA A 181 -4.59 -20.65 -2.34
CA ALA A 181 -4.23 -20.62 -0.92
C ALA A 181 -5.03 -19.55 -0.14
N GLY A 182 -5.26 -18.37 -0.74
CA GLY A 182 -6.12 -17.33 -0.18
C GLY A 182 -7.58 -17.78 -0.06
N LEU A 183 -8.10 -18.49 -1.05
CA LEU A 183 -9.43 -19.09 -1.01
C LEU A 183 -9.53 -20.15 0.10
N ALA A 184 -8.51 -21.01 0.24
CA ALA A 184 -8.46 -21.99 1.32
C ALA A 184 -8.52 -21.32 2.69
N VAL A 185 -7.81 -20.21 2.90
CA VAL A 185 -7.91 -19.39 4.13
C VAL A 185 -9.32 -18.82 4.30
N LEU A 186 -9.91 -18.25 3.24
CA LEU A 186 -11.24 -17.65 3.29
C LEU A 186 -12.32 -18.66 3.67
N THR A 187 -12.25 -19.88 3.14
CA THR A 187 -13.24 -20.95 3.42
C THR A 187 -13.17 -21.51 4.83
N GLN A 188 -12.14 -21.16 5.63
CA GLN A 188 -12.08 -21.48 7.06
C GLN A 188 -12.89 -20.51 7.92
N LEU A 189 -13.44 -19.44 7.34
CA LEU A 189 -14.29 -18.47 8.03
C LEU A 189 -15.77 -18.88 7.98
N ASN A 190 -16.59 -18.25 8.80
CA ASN A 190 -18.04 -18.43 8.73
C ASN A 190 -18.64 -17.84 7.43
N TRP A 191 -19.84 -18.28 7.06
CA TRP A 191 -20.51 -17.88 5.81
C TRP A 191 -20.65 -16.36 5.65
N TYR A 192 -21.01 -15.64 6.71
CA TYR A 192 -21.11 -14.17 6.66
C TYR A 192 -19.77 -13.56 6.23
N SER A 193 -18.69 -14.02 6.84
CA SER A 193 -17.33 -13.56 6.54
C SER A 193 -16.86 -14.00 5.15
N ILE A 194 -17.22 -15.19 4.69
CA ILE A 194 -16.92 -15.64 3.32
C ILE A 194 -17.57 -14.69 2.30
N PHE A 195 -18.86 -14.39 2.45
CA PHE A 195 -19.56 -13.49 1.54
C PHE A 195 -18.98 -12.08 1.60
N LEU A 196 -18.79 -11.53 2.81
CA LEU A 196 -18.21 -10.19 2.98
C LEU A 196 -16.78 -10.11 2.42
N GLY A 197 -15.96 -11.13 2.64
CA GLY A 197 -14.62 -11.25 2.07
C GLY A 197 -14.65 -11.30 0.55
N ALA A 198 -15.57 -12.05 -0.05
CA ALA A 198 -15.73 -12.14 -1.50
C ALA A 198 -16.10 -10.78 -2.13
N THR A 199 -16.89 -9.94 -1.45
CA THR A 199 -17.23 -8.60 -1.98
C THR A 199 -16.01 -7.69 -2.15
N SER A 200 -14.93 -7.91 -1.39
CA SER A 200 -13.68 -7.14 -1.51
C SER A 200 -13.02 -7.27 -2.89
N LEU A 201 -13.26 -8.39 -3.60
CA LEU A 201 -12.68 -8.65 -4.91
C LEU A 201 -13.04 -7.56 -5.94
N SER A 202 -14.21 -6.95 -5.81
CA SER A 202 -14.61 -5.82 -6.65
C SER A 202 -13.63 -4.65 -6.52
N ILE A 203 -13.34 -4.23 -5.28
CA ILE A 203 -12.44 -3.11 -4.98
C ILE A 203 -11.00 -3.47 -5.34
N VAL A 204 -10.53 -4.66 -4.99
CA VAL A 204 -9.18 -5.14 -5.30
C VAL A 204 -8.92 -5.17 -6.81
N THR A 205 -9.92 -5.59 -7.60
CA THR A 205 -9.82 -5.62 -9.07
C THR A 205 -9.77 -4.22 -9.66
N ILE A 206 -10.54 -3.28 -9.11
CA ILE A 206 -10.64 -1.91 -9.63
C ILE A 206 -9.38 -1.09 -9.29
N TYR A 207 -8.78 -1.29 -8.12
CA TYR A 207 -7.72 -0.42 -7.57
C TYR A 207 -6.56 -0.13 -8.55
N PRO A 208 -5.96 -1.10 -9.26
CA PRO A 208 -4.76 -0.84 -10.07
C PRO A 208 -5.02 0.06 -11.28
N PHE A 209 -6.28 0.18 -11.70
CA PHE A 209 -6.70 1.06 -12.78
C PHE A 209 -6.87 2.51 -12.30
N MET A 210 -7.05 2.74 -10.99
CA MET A 210 -7.42 4.06 -10.46
C MET A 210 -6.34 5.11 -10.67
N LYS A 211 -5.06 4.73 -10.70
CA LYS A 211 -3.95 5.64 -11.01
C LYS A 211 -4.02 6.25 -12.42
N ARG A 212 -4.81 5.66 -13.33
CA ARG A 212 -5.04 6.15 -14.69
C ARG A 212 -6.30 7.00 -14.81
N VAL A 213 -7.26 6.81 -13.90
CA VAL A 213 -8.59 7.43 -13.97
C VAL A 213 -8.67 8.66 -13.05
N THR A 214 -8.18 8.55 -11.82
CA THR A 214 -8.37 9.54 -10.74
C THR A 214 -7.05 9.93 -10.07
N PHE A 215 -7.02 11.11 -9.44
CA PHE A 215 -5.94 11.54 -8.54
C PHE A 215 -6.01 10.94 -7.13
N TRP A 216 -7.01 10.08 -6.88
CA TRP A 216 -7.22 9.45 -5.58
C TRP A 216 -6.95 7.93 -5.54
N PRO A 217 -5.95 7.35 -6.24
CA PRO A 217 -5.73 5.90 -6.15
C PRO A 217 -5.42 5.43 -4.72
N GLN A 218 -4.81 6.29 -3.90
CA GLN A 218 -4.57 6.04 -2.46
C GLN A 218 -5.85 5.77 -1.68
N LEU A 219 -6.98 6.40 -2.05
CA LEU A 219 -8.28 6.17 -1.39
C LEU A 219 -8.78 4.75 -1.68
N TYR A 220 -8.72 4.33 -2.94
CA TYR A 220 -9.12 2.97 -3.34
C TYR A 220 -8.19 1.90 -2.78
N LEU A 221 -6.89 2.20 -2.68
CA LEU A 221 -5.96 1.36 -1.94
C LEU A 221 -6.36 1.25 -0.47
N GLY A 222 -6.74 2.37 0.15
CA GLY A 222 -7.25 2.41 1.52
C GLY A 222 -8.49 1.52 1.69
N PHE A 223 -9.41 1.55 0.73
CA PHE A 223 -10.58 0.67 0.77
C PHE A 223 -10.19 -0.82 0.73
N ALA A 224 -9.24 -1.19 -0.14
CA ALA A 224 -8.76 -2.56 -0.24
C ALA A 224 -7.95 -3.03 0.99
N PHE A 225 -7.00 -2.20 1.47
CA PHE A 225 -6.05 -2.58 2.52
C PHE A 225 -6.70 -2.69 3.89
N ASN A 226 -7.77 -1.94 4.13
CA ASN A 226 -8.44 -1.95 5.42
C ASN A 226 -9.64 -2.89 5.45
N TRP A 227 -9.93 -3.64 4.37
CA TRP A 227 -11.08 -4.56 4.34
C TRP A 227 -11.04 -5.60 5.46
N GLY A 228 -9.82 -5.97 5.89
CA GLY A 228 -9.59 -6.80 7.06
C GLY A 228 -10.24 -6.29 8.35
N THR A 229 -10.42 -4.98 8.49
CA THR A 229 -11.16 -4.38 9.60
C THR A 229 -12.64 -4.75 9.57
N LEU A 230 -13.27 -4.75 8.39
CA LEU A 230 -14.68 -5.13 8.25
C LEU A 230 -14.85 -6.65 8.38
N LEU A 231 -13.84 -7.42 7.98
CA LEU A 231 -13.89 -8.88 7.98
C LEU A 231 -13.51 -9.51 9.33
N GLY A 232 -12.62 -8.88 10.11
CA GLY A 232 -12.09 -9.43 11.36
C GLY A 232 -13.16 -9.64 12.44
N TRP A 233 -14.08 -8.68 12.59
CA TRP A 233 -15.15 -8.73 13.57
C TRP A 233 -16.16 -9.87 13.32
N PRO A 234 -16.80 -9.95 12.14
CA PRO A 234 -17.70 -11.05 11.85
C PRO A 234 -16.98 -12.40 11.78
N ALA A 235 -15.67 -12.45 11.52
CA ALA A 235 -14.93 -13.71 11.61
C ALA A 235 -14.93 -14.29 13.04
N MET A 236 -14.97 -13.43 14.06
CA MET A 236 -15.03 -13.81 15.47
C MET A 236 -16.45 -14.15 15.93
N ILE A 237 -17.45 -13.37 15.53
CA ILE A 237 -18.79 -13.38 16.14
C ILE A 237 -19.87 -13.93 15.19
N GLY A 238 -19.65 -13.94 13.87
CA GLY A 238 -20.62 -14.37 12.86
C GLY A 238 -21.57 -13.27 12.37
N SER A 239 -21.44 -12.05 12.89
CA SER A 239 -22.16 -10.84 12.48
C SER A 239 -21.27 -9.61 12.65
N SER A 240 -21.59 -8.49 11.98
CA SER A 240 -20.83 -7.24 12.11
C SER A 240 -21.52 -6.25 13.05
N GLU A 241 -20.75 -5.66 13.97
CA GLU A 241 -21.15 -4.46 14.70
C GLU A 241 -20.72 -3.23 13.91
N TRP A 242 -21.62 -2.70 13.08
CA TRP A 242 -21.28 -1.61 12.15
C TRP A 242 -20.96 -0.29 12.86
N SER A 243 -21.51 -0.07 14.06
CA SER A 243 -21.21 1.12 14.87
C SER A 243 -19.74 1.19 15.28
N VAL A 244 -19.08 0.05 15.48
CA VAL A 244 -17.66 -0.05 15.82
C VAL A 244 -16.80 -0.21 14.56
N THR A 245 -17.19 -1.11 13.67
CA THR A 245 -16.34 -1.52 12.54
C THR A 245 -16.26 -0.47 11.43
N LEU A 246 -17.31 0.33 11.18
CA LEU A 246 -17.27 1.39 10.16
C LEU A 246 -16.35 2.56 10.55
N PRO A 247 -16.40 3.12 11.77
CA PRO A 247 -15.41 4.09 12.20
C PRO A 247 -13.99 3.52 12.18
N LEU A 248 -13.78 2.29 12.66
CA LEU A 248 -12.46 1.66 12.64
C LEU A 248 -11.93 1.47 11.21
N TYR A 249 -12.79 1.07 10.27
CA TYR A 249 -12.44 0.95 8.85
C TYR A 249 -12.10 2.30 8.25
N THR A 250 -12.90 3.33 8.54
CA THR A 250 -12.66 4.70 8.07
C THR A 250 -11.34 5.25 8.61
N ALA A 251 -11.02 4.98 9.88
CA ALA A 251 -9.72 5.32 10.45
C ALA A 251 -8.57 4.66 9.67
N GLY A 252 -8.70 3.37 9.34
CA GLY A 252 -7.76 2.66 8.49
C GLY A 252 -7.62 3.27 7.09
N VAL A 253 -8.72 3.65 6.44
CA VAL A 253 -8.70 4.30 5.12
C VAL A 253 -7.96 5.66 5.20
N CYS A 254 -8.26 6.48 6.21
CA CYS A 254 -7.52 7.71 6.47
C CYS A 254 -6.03 7.45 6.72
N TRP A 255 -5.71 6.39 7.47
CA TRP A 255 -4.33 5.98 7.70
C TRP A 255 -3.59 5.63 6.41
N THR A 256 -4.24 4.88 5.49
CA THR A 256 -3.70 4.60 4.16
C THR A 256 -3.50 5.86 3.34
N LEU A 257 -4.44 6.80 3.38
CA LEU A 257 -4.26 8.11 2.74
C LEU A 257 -3.04 8.84 3.30
N ILE A 258 -2.72 8.71 4.58
CA ILE A 258 -1.52 9.31 5.17
C ILE A 258 -0.26 8.64 4.62
N TYR A 259 -0.08 7.35 4.90
CA TYR A 259 1.19 6.68 4.61
C TYR A 259 1.45 6.51 3.12
N ASP A 260 0.40 6.29 2.32
CA ASP A 260 0.56 5.99 0.89
C ASP A 260 0.71 7.27 0.07
N THR A 261 0.17 8.40 0.55
CA THR A 261 0.49 9.71 -0.02
C THR A 261 1.95 10.08 0.23
N ILE A 262 2.47 9.83 1.45
CA ILE A 262 3.91 10.00 1.73
C ILE A 262 4.73 9.10 0.82
N TYR A 263 4.35 7.83 0.68
CA TYR A 263 5.04 6.87 -0.19
C TYR A 263 5.05 7.32 -1.66
N ALA A 264 3.93 7.86 -2.17
CA ALA A 264 3.79 8.33 -3.54
C ALA A 264 4.67 9.55 -3.88
N HIS A 265 5.13 10.31 -2.88
CA HIS A 265 6.11 11.38 -3.13
C HIS A 265 7.46 10.89 -3.63
N GLN A 266 7.82 9.61 -3.42
CA GLN A 266 9.05 9.01 -3.98
C GLN A 266 9.11 9.08 -5.52
N ASP A 267 7.97 8.90 -6.18
CA ASP A 267 7.90 8.83 -7.64
C ASP A 267 7.21 10.05 -8.26
N LYS A 268 6.83 11.07 -7.47
CA LYS A 268 6.02 12.24 -7.90
C LYS A 268 6.55 12.90 -9.18
N LYS A 269 7.87 13.12 -9.28
CA LYS A 269 8.49 13.74 -10.46
C LYS A 269 8.27 12.87 -11.71
N PHE A 270 8.56 11.57 -11.62
CA PHE A 270 8.42 10.64 -12.74
C PHE A 270 6.95 10.43 -13.12
N ASP A 271 6.09 10.24 -12.14
CA ASP A 271 4.64 10.04 -12.33
C ASP A 271 4.02 11.23 -13.08
N SER A 272 4.44 12.47 -12.75
CA SER A 272 3.96 13.67 -13.44
C SER A 272 4.32 13.70 -14.93
N ILE A 273 5.49 13.17 -15.31
CA ILE A 273 5.96 13.12 -16.71
C ILE A 273 5.22 12.05 -17.50
N VAL A 274 4.96 10.89 -16.89
CA VAL A 274 4.30 9.75 -17.54
C VAL A 274 2.77 9.85 -17.48
N GLY A 275 2.23 10.86 -16.78
CA GLY A 275 0.79 11.11 -16.65
C GLY A 275 0.09 10.17 -15.67
N VAL A 276 0.84 9.54 -14.76
CA VAL A 276 0.28 8.76 -13.65
C VAL A 276 -0.25 9.73 -12.60
N LYS A 277 -1.48 9.49 -12.12
CA LYS A 277 -2.15 10.37 -11.14
C LYS A 277 -1.97 9.82 -9.72
N SER A 278 -1.81 10.71 -8.74
CA SER A 278 -1.70 10.36 -7.32
C SER A 278 -2.10 11.52 -6.41
N THR A 279 -2.40 11.24 -5.14
CA THR A 279 -2.64 12.29 -4.14
C THR A 279 -1.40 13.14 -3.89
N ALA A 280 -0.20 12.59 -4.05
CA ALA A 280 1.05 13.35 -3.97
C ALA A 280 1.15 14.44 -5.05
N ILE A 281 0.68 14.15 -6.26
CA ILE A 281 0.58 15.14 -7.36
C ILE A 281 -0.56 16.12 -7.08
N LEU A 282 -1.72 15.63 -6.66
CA LEU A 282 -2.90 16.46 -6.41
C LEU A 282 -2.69 17.48 -5.29
N PHE A 283 -2.10 17.06 -4.18
CA PHE A 283 -1.88 17.91 -3.02
C PHE A 283 -0.65 18.79 -3.18
N GLY A 284 0.38 18.31 -3.88
CA GLY A 284 1.61 19.07 -4.11
C GLY A 284 2.18 19.62 -2.81
N ASP A 285 2.36 20.94 -2.74
CA ASP A 285 2.92 21.62 -1.58
C ASP A 285 1.95 21.65 -0.38
N ARG A 286 0.65 21.46 -0.62
CA ARG A 286 -0.38 21.35 0.42
C ARG A 286 -0.47 19.96 1.05
N THR A 287 0.45 19.04 0.71
CA THR A 287 0.45 17.67 1.25
C THR A 287 0.34 17.67 2.77
N ARG A 288 1.18 18.41 3.49
CA ARG A 288 1.16 18.42 4.97
C ARG A 288 -0.20 18.82 5.55
N CYS A 289 -0.90 19.76 4.92
CA CYS A 289 -2.24 20.19 5.34
C CYS A 289 -3.26 19.04 5.20
N TRP A 290 -3.30 18.38 4.05
CA TRP A 290 -4.19 17.23 3.82
C TRP A 290 -3.86 16.04 4.71
N LEU A 291 -2.58 15.74 4.93
CA LEU A 291 -2.20 14.65 5.83
C LEU A 291 -2.56 14.98 7.30
N THR A 292 -2.50 16.25 7.70
CA THR A 292 -2.98 16.70 9.02
C THR A 292 -4.48 16.50 9.15
N PHE A 293 -5.26 16.86 8.12
CA PHE A 293 -6.70 16.60 8.08
C PHE A 293 -7.01 15.09 8.19
N PHE A 294 -6.35 14.24 7.41
CA PHE A 294 -6.55 12.79 7.50
C PHE A 294 -6.10 12.21 8.84
N SER A 295 -5.07 12.77 9.47
CA SER A 295 -4.67 12.36 10.83
C SER A 295 -5.76 12.71 11.85
N GLY A 296 -6.31 13.92 11.80
CA GLY A 296 -7.43 14.30 12.67
C GLY A 296 -8.67 13.41 12.47
N SER A 297 -9.02 13.12 11.22
CA SER A 297 -10.12 12.22 10.88
C SER A 297 -9.86 10.80 11.35
N MET A 298 -8.65 10.27 11.15
CA MET A 298 -8.25 8.94 11.64
C MET A 298 -8.40 8.84 13.16
N LEU A 299 -7.87 9.80 13.91
CA LEU A 299 -7.92 9.81 15.37
C LEU A 299 -9.35 9.96 15.89
N SER A 300 -10.18 10.79 15.24
CA SER A 300 -11.59 10.95 15.59
C SER A 300 -12.37 9.65 15.38
N CYS A 301 -12.14 8.96 14.26
CA CYS A 301 -12.75 7.68 13.97
C CYS A 301 -12.27 6.55 14.91
N LEU A 302 -10.99 6.56 15.32
CA LEU A 302 -10.49 5.63 16.36
C LEU A 302 -11.18 5.91 17.70
N ALA A 303 -11.22 7.17 18.14
CA ALA A 303 -11.90 7.53 19.38
C ALA A 303 -13.38 7.13 19.37
N LEU A 304 -14.07 7.32 18.24
CA LEU A 304 -15.45 6.89 18.06
C LEU A 304 -15.58 5.36 18.09
N ALA A 305 -14.70 4.61 17.41
CA ALA A 305 -14.71 3.16 17.45
C ALA A 305 -14.53 2.63 18.87
N GLY A 306 -13.56 3.18 19.63
CA GLY A 306 -13.34 2.82 21.02
C GLY A 306 -14.53 3.15 21.92
N TYR A 307 -15.16 4.30 21.71
CA TYR A 307 -16.36 4.72 22.45
C TYR A 307 -17.55 3.78 22.18
N MET A 308 -17.82 3.47 20.92
CA MET A 308 -18.87 2.53 20.53
C MET A 308 -18.61 1.10 21.04
N ASN A 309 -17.33 0.73 21.17
CA ASN A 309 -16.93 -0.58 21.65
C ASN A 309 -16.87 -0.67 23.19
N GLY A 310 -17.04 0.44 23.92
CA GLY A 310 -16.91 0.47 25.38
C GLY A 310 -15.48 0.33 25.90
N ASN A 311 -14.47 0.72 25.12
CA ASN A 311 -13.08 0.73 25.58
C ASN A 311 -12.83 1.79 26.67
N ASP A 312 -11.87 1.53 27.54
CA ASP A 312 -11.53 2.36 28.69
C ASP A 312 -10.31 3.28 28.39
N TRP A 313 -9.87 4.05 29.39
CA TRP A 313 -8.78 5.01 29.24
C TRP A 313 -7.47 4.46 28.63
N PRO A 314 -7.02 3.19 28.84
CA PRO A 314 -5.79 2.69 28.23
C PRO A 314 -5.85 2.68 26.70
N TYR A 315 -7.02 2.37 26.12
CA TYR A 315 -7.22 2.45 24.68
C TYR A 315 -7.01 3.88 24.18
N TYR A 316 -7.63 4.87 24.81
CA TYR A 316 -7.51 6.26 24.38
C TYR A 316 -6.08 6.79 24.54
N PHE A 317 -5.42 6.44 25.63
CA PHE A 317 -4.05 6.87 25.89
C PHE A 317 -3.05 6.24 24.91
N ILE A 318 -3.12 4.94 24.68
CA ILE A 318 -2.13 4.24 23.85
C ILE A 318 -2.54 4.28 22.37
N SER A 319 -3.75 3.83 22.03
CA SER A 319 -4.18 3.72 20.64
C SER A 319 -4.42 5.09 20.01
N VAL A 320 -5.14 5.99 20.69
CA VAL A 320 -5.49 7.31 20.10
C VAL A 320 -4.33 8.29 20.28
N MET A 321 -3.92 8.60 21.51
CA MET A 321 -2.84 9.58 21.73
C MET A 321 -1.48 9.06 21.26
N GLY A 322 -1.17 7.77 21.44
CA GLY A 322 0.08 7.18 20.97
C GLY A 322 0.18 7.17 19.43
N ALA A 323 -0.87 6.75 18.73
CA ALA A 323 -0.89 6.84 17.26
C ALA A 323 -0.82 8.30 16.79
N GLY A 324 -1.56 9.20 17.45
CA GLY A 324 -1.52 10.63 17.16
C GLY A 324 -0.13 11.24 17.33
N SER A 325 0.59 10.86 18.39
CA SER A 325 1.97 11.29 18.64
C SER A 325 2.92 10.78 17.55
N HIS A 326 2.79 9.51 17.15
CA HIS A 326 3.59 8.94 16.07
C HIS A 326 3.30 9.62 14.72
N LEU A 327 2.04 9.89 14.40
CA LEU A 327 1.64 10.62 13.18
C LEU A 327 2.13 12.07 13.22
N ALA A 328 2.04 12.76 14.35
CA ALA A 328 2.56 14.11 14.51
C ALA A 328 4.07 14.16 14.25
N TRP A 329 4.84 13.19 14.77
CA TRP A 329 6.27 13.04 14.44
C TRP A 329 6.50 12.79 12.96
N GLN A 330 5.69 11.96 12.30
CA GLN A 330 5.79 11.76 10.86
C GLN A 330 5.57 13.06 10.09
N LEU A 331 4.49 13.79 10.39
CA LEU A 331 4.12 15.03 9.71
C LEU A 331 5.12 16.16 9.95
N TRP A 332 5.66 16.26 11.17
CA TRP A 332 6.59 17.31 11.54
C TRP A 332 7.94 17.15 10.87
N THR A 333 8.44 15.91 10.75
CA THR A 333 9.80 15.69 10.24
C THR A 333 9.87 15.17 8.79
N VAL A 334 8.74 14.82 8.15
CA VAL A 334 8.79 14.28 6.77
C VAL A 334 9.26 15.36 5.79
N ASN A 335 10.30 15.04 5.03
CA ASN A 335 10.67 15.81 3.86
C ASN A 335 10.04 15.18 2.61
N ILE A 336 9.01 15.82 2.06
CA ILE A 336 8.26 15.31 0.90
C ILE A 336 9.04 15.36 -0.42
N ASP A 337 10.15 16.09 -0.45
CA ASP A 337 11.03 16.17 -1.62
C ASP A 337 12.22 15.17 -1.55
N ASP A 338 12.37 14.47 -0.41
CA ASP A 338 13.36 13.41 -0.21
C ASP A 338 12.68 12.03 -0.31
N ALA A 339 12.92 11.34 -1.43
CA ALA A 339 12.39 10.00 -1.67
C ALA A 339 12.82 8.98 -0.60
N ALA A 340 14.08 9.05 -0.12
CA ALA A 340 14.56 8.12 0.89
C ALA A 340 13.86 8.35 2.23
N ASP A 341 13.60 9.61 2.59
CA ASP A 341 12.84 9.94 3.79
C ASP A 341 11.37 9.49 3.71
N CYS A 342 10.70 9.76 2.60
CA CYS A 342 9.36 9.23 2.33
C CYS A 342 9.29 7.71 2.46
N GLY A 343 10.29 7.00 1.92
CA GLY A 343 10.41 5.54 2.06
C GLY A 343 10.58 5.10 3.52
N ARG A 344 11.40 5.80 4.32
CA ARG A 344 11.57 5.52 5.77
C ARG A 344 10.27 5.76 6.53
N LYS A 345 9.58 6.88 6.29
CA LYS A 345 8.31 7.23 6.92
C LYS A 345 7.21 6.23 6.58
N PHE A 346 7.10 5.82 5.31
CA PHE A 346 6.22 4.72 4.92
C PHE A 346 6.49 3.45 5.73
N ARG A 347 7.76 3.01 5.83
CA ARG A 347 8.14 1.80 6.61
C ARG A 347 7.92 1.92 8.11
N SER A 348 7.90 3.14 8.66
CA SER A 348 7.61 3.36 10.07
C SER A 348 6.14 3.13 10.42
N ASN A 349 5.22 3.12 9.45
CA ASN A 349 3.79 2.96 9.72
C ASN A 349 3.42 1.61 10.37
N LYS A 350 4.20 0.54 10.20
CA LYS A 350 4.00 -0.68 11.00
C LYS A 350 3.91 -0.40 12.51
N TRP A 351 4.60 0.64 12.99
CA TRP A 351 4.55 1.08 14.38
C TRP A 351 3.25 1.81 14.72
N THR A 352 2.71 2.67 13.84
CA THR A 352 1.38 3.26 14.04
C THR A 352 0.34 2.17 14.30
N GLY A 353 0.31 1.13 13.46
CA GLY A 353 -0.67 0.06 13.64
C GLY A 353 -0.36 -0.87 14.80
N ALA A 354 0.91 -1.09 15.15
CA ALA A 354 1.29 -1.82 16.36
C ALA A 354 0.91 -1.07 17.65
N ILE A 355 1.04 0.26 17.67
CA ILE A 355 0.62 1.11 18.80
C ILE A 355 -0.90 1.00 19.01
N ILE A 356 -1.69 1.06 17.94
CA ILE A 356 -3.15 0.88 18.02
C ILE A 356 -3.49 -0.51 18.58
N LEU A 357 -2.84 -1.55 18.06
CA LEU A 357 -3.05 -2.91 18.56
C LEU A 357 -2.65 -3.04 20.04
N SER A 358 -1.52 -2.46 20.45
CA SER A 358 -1.05 -2.57 21.83
C SER A 358 -1.99 -1.85 22.80
N GLY A 359 -2.60 -0.73 22.41
CA GLY A 359 -3.60 -0.06 23.23
C GLY A 359 -4.89 -0.87 23.38
N ILE A 360 -5.36 -1.53 22.31
CA ILE A 360 -6.51 -2.45 22.40
C ILE A 360 -6.20 -3.62 23.34
N VAL A 361 -5.04 -4.26 23.19
CA VAL A 361 -4.64 -5.38 24.06
C VAL A 361 -4.47 -4.93 25.52
N THR A 362 -3.88 -3.77 25.75
CA THR A 362 -3.70 -3.21 27.10
C THR A 362 -5.04 -2.91 27.75
N ASP A 363 -6.00 -2.39 26.99
CA ASP A 363 -7.36 -2.14 27.46
C ASP A 363 -8.07 -3.43 27.87
N ILE A 364 -7.95 -4.50 27.07
CA ILE A 364 -8.47 -5.83 27.42
C ILE A 364 -7.90 -6.31 28.76
N LEU A 365 -6.58 -6.21 28.94
CA LEU A 365 -5.91 -6.62 30.17
C LEU A 365 -6.36 -5.77 31.36
N TRP A 366 -6.47 -4.45 31.19
CA TRP A 366 -6.91 -3.52 32.21
C TRP A 366 -8.31 -3.85 32.72
N GLN A 367 -9.23 -4.13 31.81
CA GLN A 367 -10.61 -4.43 32.16
C GLN A 367 -10.77 -5.80 32.82
N ASN A 368 -10.02 -6.81 32.38
CA ASN A 368 -9.98 -8.12 33.04
C ASN A 368 -9.47 -8.03 34.49
N LEU A 369 -8.59 -7.07 34.79
CA LEU A 369 -8.11 -6.80 36.15
C LEU A 369 -9.09 -5.97 36.99
N ASN A 370 -10.03 -5.26 36.36
CA ASN A 370 -10.98 -4.34 37.00
C ASN A 370 -12.44 -4.66 36.60
N PRO A 371 -12.97 -5.84 36.93
CA PRO A 371 -14.30 -6.29 36.46
C PRO A 371 -15.48 -5.49 37.05
N VAL A 372 -15.24 -4.65 38.06
CA VAL A 372 -16.27 -3.92 38.82
C VAL A 372 -17.13 -2.99 37.93
N LYS A 373 -16.67 -2.62 36.73
CA LYS A 373 -17.44 -1.82 35.77
C LYS A 373 -18.43 -2.60 34.90
N GLN A 374 -18.40 -3.93 34.88
CA GLN A 374 -19.34 -4.74 34.06
C GLN A 374 -20.74 -4.89 34.69
N ILE A 375 -20.99 -4.25 35.84
CA ILE A 375 -22.26 -4.31 36.57
C ILE A 375 -22.88 -2.90 36.64
N ILE A 376 -23.28 -2.33 35.51
CA ILE A 376 -24.32 -1.28 35.51
C ILE A 376 -25.21 -1.54 34.27
N PRO A 377 -26.54 -1.68 34.46
CA PRO A 377 -27.46 -2.28 33.48
C PRO A 377 -27.68 -1.47 32.21
#